data_AF-A0A2H0SBB3-F1
#
_entry.id   AF-A0A2H0SBB3-F1
#
_cell.length_a   1.000
_cell.length_b   1.000
_cell.length_c   1.000
_cell.angle_alpha   90.00
_cell.angle_beta   90.00
_cell.angle_gamma   90.00
#
_symmetry.space_group_name_H-M   'P 1'
#
loop_
_entity.id
_entity.type
_entity.pdbx_description
1 polymer ?
#
loop_
_entity_poly.entity_id
_entity_poly.type
_entity_poly.pdbx_seq_one_letter_code
_entity_poly.pdbx_strand_id
1 'polypeptide(L)'
;MLEPKNEQLGELGIDEAVESTAVSVHDAISKLEASNDNVEIAGEVFDDKTTVYLNLKAAMEAVQEIHPNANLDKIYLQKFNGGIRGESRENGTYIDPREALNLSRLIHTILHEVSHQDGRLASEPVVDAYARAKAAVLGYNIAGDVSEEYKADLDSYYEWLENVKDPNESVQDAAIRFYEMYDLENYEGIFEAHERIYKNMDAAAQDAAFEKFQKAFPDLDWKGDGRFHLVDKAA
;
A
#
# COMPACT_ATOMS: atom_id res chain seq x y z
N MET A 1 -21.08 18.99 -36.44
CA MET A 1 -19.75 18.50 -36.05
C MET A 1 -19.15 19.53 -35.13
N LEU A 2 -19.14 19.22 -33.84
CA LEU A 2 -18.51 20.01 -32.79
C LEU A 2 -17.34 19.18 -32.30
N GLU A 3 -16.13 19.73 -32.41
CA GLU A 3 -14.94 19.13 -31.84
C GLU A 3 -15.11 19.02 -30.32
N PRO A 4 -14.66 17.94 -29.68
CA PRO A 4 -14.66 17.88 -28.23
C PRO A 4 -13.64 18.88 -27.69
N LYS A 5 -14.11 19.73 -26.78
CA LYS A 5 -13.25 20.59 -25.97
C LYS A 5 -12.33 19.70 -25.15
N ASN A 6 -11.02 19.89 -25.32
CA ASN A 6 -10.03 19.56 -24.31
C ASN A 6 -10.39 20.35 -23.04
N GLU A 7 -11.14 19.72 -22.14
CA GLU A 7 -11.14 20.14 -20.75
C GLU A 7 -9.75 19.81 -20.23
N GLN A 8 -8.95 20.86 -20.09
CA GLN A 8 -7.73 20.86 -19.30
C GLN A 8 -8.10 20.31 -17.92
N LEU A 9 -7.80 19.03 -17.70
CA LEU A 9 -7.50 18.51 -16.37
C LEU A 9 -6.42 19.47 -15.84
N GLY A 10 -6.78 20.24 -14.81
CA GLY A 10 -5.85 21.12 -14.15
C GLY A 10 -4.61 20.30 -13.81
N GLU A 11 -3.46 20.79 -14.24
CA GLU A 11 -2.16 20.31 -13.79
C GLU A 11 -2.20 20.30 -12.26
N LEU A 12 -2.43 19.12 -11.68
CA LEU A 12 -2.06 18.86 -10.31
C LEU A 12 -0.55 19.05 -10.32
N GLY A 13 -0.11 20.18 -9.77
CA GLY A 13 1.30 20.50 -9.65
C GLY A 13 1.99 19.32 -9.02
N ILE A 14 2.71 18.57 -9.84
CA ILE A 14 3.78 17.70 -9.40
C ILE A 14 4.84 18.69 -8.94
N ASP A 15 4.69 19.19 -7.72
CA ASP A 15 5.77 19.87 -7.02
C ASP A 15 6.88 18.83 -6.92
N GLU A 16 7.92 19.03 -7.73
CA GLU A 16 9.14 18.24 -7.72
C GLU A 16 9.53 17.95 -6.27
N ALA A 17 9.63 16.66 -5.94
CA ALA A 17 10.28 16.24 -4.71
C ALA A 17 11.60 17.01 -4.61
N VAL A 18 11.80 17.77 -3.54
CA VAL A 18 13.07 18.47 -3.31
C VAL A 18 14.16 17.41 -3.21
N GLU A 19 14.88 17.18 -4.31
CA GLU A 19 15.62 15.96 -4.62
C GLU A 19 16.88 15.69 -3.74
N SER A 20 17.04 16.33 -2.57
CA SER A 20 18.32 16.27 -1.84
C SER A 20 18.28 16.09 -0.32
N THR A 21 17.16 15.72 0.32
CA THR A 21 17.12 15.53 1.78
C THR A 21 16.82 14.12 2.27
N ALA A 22 16.65 13.14 1.38
CA ALA A 22 16.40 11.77 1.79
C ALA A 22 17.55 11.21 2.66
N VAL A 23 17.22 10.59 3.78
CA VAL A 23 18.17 9.95 4.70
C VAL A 23 17.78 8.49 4.86
N SER A 24 18.70 7.55 4.70
CA SER A 24 18.39 6.14 4.95
C SER A 24 17.94 5.94 6.41
N VAL A 25 17.01 5.01 6.67
CA VAL A 25 16.58 4.72 8.04
C VAL A 25 17.76 4.27 8.90
N HIS A 26 18.70 3.52 8.33
CA HIS A 26 19.94 3.12 9.02
C HIS A 26 20.79 4.32 9.45
N ASP A 27 20.99 5.30 8.58
CA ASP A 27 21.74 6.53 8.92
C ASP A 27 20.98 7.39 9.93
N ALA A 28 19.65 7.45 9.84
CA ALA A 28 18.82 8.15 10.81
C ALA A 28 18.95 7.53 12.21
N ILE A 29 18.85 6.19 12.32
CA ILE A 29 19.06 5.45 13.57
C ILE A 29 20.46 5.73 14.14
N SER A 30 21.49 5.66 13.30
CA SER A 30 22.89 5.92 13.68
C SER A 30 23.09 7.35 14.21
N LYS A 31 22.48 8.35 13.56
CA LYS A 31 22.52 9.76 13.99
C LYS A 31 21.80 9.98 15.32
N LEU A 32 20.63 9.36 15.51
CA LEU A 32 19.84 9.48 16.74
C LEU A 32 20.55 8.83 17.92
N GLU A 33 21.21 7.69 17.69
CA GLU A 33 21.98 6.98 18.73
C GLU A 33 23.21 7.79 19.19
N ALA A 34 23.87 8.50 18.27
CA ALA A 34 25.08 9.24 18.56
C ALA A 34 24.86 10.62 19.21
N SER A 35 23.65 11.19 19.09
CA SER A 35 23.38 12.57 19.54
C SER A 35 22.77 12.62 20.94
N ASN A 36 23.17 13.61 21.75
CA ASN A 36 22.49 13.96 23.00
C ASN A 36 21.42 15.07 22.83
N ASP A 37 21.44 15.80 21.72
CA ASP A 37 20.55 16.93 21.43
C ASP A 37 19.47 16.58 20.39
N ASN A 38 18.55 17.52 20.13
CA ASN A 38 17.57 17.42 19.03
C ASN A 38 18.31 17.18 17.70
N VAL A 39 17.82 16.22 16.90
CA VAL A 39 18.41 15.84 15.62
C VAL A 39 17.46 16.19 14.50
N GLU A 40 18.00 16.78 13.43
CA GLU A 40 17.27 16.96 12.18
C GLU A 40 17.47 15.73 11.29
N ILE A 41 16.36 15.15 10.83
CA ILE A 41 16.34 14.03 9.89
C ILE A 41 15.46 14.42 8.71
N ALA A 42 16.06 14.45 7.52
CA ALA A 42 15.38 14.77 6.27
C ALA A 42 14.58 16.09 6.29
N GLY A 43 15.08 17.11 7.00
CA GLY A 43 14.39 18.41 7.13
C GLY A 43 13.31 18.45 8.21
N GLU A 44 13.21 17.43 9.05
CA GLU A 44 12.32 17.38 10.22
C GLU A 44 13.13 17.35 11.51
N VAL A 45 12.82 18.26 12.43
CA VAL A 45 13.46 18.34 13.75
C VAL A 45 12.54 17.68 14.76
N PHE A 46 13.06 16.70 15.50
CA PHE A 46 12.30 15.98 16.51
C PHE A 46 12.67 16.40 17.93
N ASP A 47 11.67 16.84 18.69
CA ASP A 47 11.81 17.13 20.12
C ASP A 47 11.88 15.84 20.96
N ASP A 48 11.19 14.78 20.54
CA ASP A 48 11.25 13.46 21.18
C ASP A 48 12.05 12.46 20.33
N LYS A 49 13.37 12.67 20.29
CA LYS A 49 14.28 11.80 19.56
C LYS A 49 14.25 10.34 20.05
N THR A 50 13.97 10.11 21.33
CA THR A 50 14.01 8.77 21.94
C THR A 50 12.89 7.93 21.38
N THR A 51 11.67 8.48 21.32
CA THR A 51 10.54 7.82 20.68
C THR A 51 10.83 7.54 19.20
N VAL A 52 11.36 8.51 18.46
CA VAL A 52 11.72 8.33 17.04
C VAL A 52 12.74 7.21 16.85
N TYR A 53 13.83 7.20 17.64
CA TYR A 53 14.85 6.14 17.60
C TYR A 53 14.27 4.76 17.88
N LEU A 54 13.49 4.63 18.96
CA LEU A 54 12.89 3.35 19.35
C LEU A 54 11.89 2.86 18.30
N ASN A 55 11.08 3.77 17.75
CA ASN A 55 10.08 3.42 16.74
C ASN A 55 10.72 3.02 15.43
N LEU A 56 11.76 3.72 14.95
CA LEU A 56 12.47 3.35 13.73
C LEU A 56 13.07 1.95 13.87
N LYS A 57 13.75 1.65 14.99
CA LYS A 57 14.31 0.30 15.22
C LYS A 57 13.24 -0.78 15.26
N ALA A 58 12.21 -0.58 16.08
CA ALA A 58 11.13 -1.55 16.24
C ALA A 58 10.36 -1.78 14.92
N ALA A 59 10.18 -0.72 14.12
CA ALA A 59 9.54 -0.85 12.82
C ALA A 59 10.38 -1.66 11.83
N MET A 60 11.68 -1.42 11.75
CA MET A 60 12.58 -2.19 10.87
C MET A 60 12.62 -3.67 11.26
N GLU A 61 12.64 -3.98 12.56
CA GLU A 61 12.55 -5.35 13.07
C GLU A 61 11.21 -6.01 12.71
N ALA A 62 10.09 -5.33 12.94
CA ALA A 62 8.76 -5.85 12.62
C ALA A 62 8.55 -6.06 11.10
N VAL A 63 9.03 -5.13 10.27
CA VAL A 63 8.97 -5.23 8.81
C VAL A 63 9.81 -6.40 8.32
N GLN A 64 11.01 -6.61 8.88
CA GLN A 64 11.85 -7.77 8.55
C GLN A 64 11.20 -9.10 8.94
N GLU A 65 10.46 -9.14 10.05
CA GLU A 65 9.72 -10.33 10.48
C GLU A 65 8.53 -10.62 9.55
N ILE A 66 7.78 -9.59 9.17
CA ILE A 66 6.59 -9.71 8.31
C ILE A 66 6.96 -9.96 6.85
N HIS A 67 7.97 -9.25 6.35
CA HIS A 67 8.38 -9.22 4.95
C HIS A 67 9.89 -9.52 4.85
N PRO A 68 10.31 -10.79 5.04
CA PRO A 68 11.71 -11.16 5.22
C PRO A 68 12.62 -10.86 4.02
N ASN A 69 12.05 -10.65 2.84
CA ASN A 69 12.77 -10.30 1.63
C ASN A 69 12.82 -8.79 1.38
N ALA A 70 12.26 -7.95 2.27
CA ALA A 70 12.30 -6.50 2.12
C ALA A 70 13.76 -6.03 2.18
N ASN A 71 14.16 -5.20 1.22
CA ASN A 71 15.48 -4.60 1.24
C ASN A 71 15.46 -3.38 2.18
N LEU A 72 15.75 -3.63 3.45
CA LEU A 72 15.77 -2.61 4.50
C LEU A 72 16.78 -1.46 4.24
N ASP A 73 17.83 -1.70 3.46
CA ASP A 73 18.81 -0.68 3.10
C ASP A 73 18.25 0.36 2.11
N LYS A 74 17.13 0.05 1.46
CA LYS A 74 16.42 0.92 0.53
C LYS A 74 15.22 1.64 1.16
N ILE A 75 15.16 1.72 2.49
CA ILE A 75 14.12 2.48 3.18
C ILE A 75 14.70 3.84 3.60
N TYR A 76 14.07 4.90 3.12
CA TYR A 76 14.51 6.27 3.28
C TYR A 76 13.43 7.09 3.98
N LEU A 77 13.88 8.05 4.79
CA LEU A 77 13.05 9.12 5.33
C LEU A 77 13.18 10.33 4.41
N GLN A 78 12.05 10.85 3.94
CA GLN A 78 11.99 12.04 3.10
C GLN A 78 10.74 12.85 3.45
N LYS A 79 10.89 14.15 3.63
CA LYS A 79 9.76 15.04 3.89
C LYS A 79 8.90 15.18 2.63
N PHE A 80 7.59 14.98 2.79
CA PHE A 80 6.62 15.17 1.71
C PHE A 80 5.74 16.41 1.93
N ASN A 81 5.27 16.97 0.81
CA ASN A 81 4.20 17.97 0.81
C ASN A 81 2.84 17.26 0.67
N GLY A 82 1.74 17.98 0.93
CA GLY A 82 0.39 17.51 0.56
C GLY A 82 -0.19 16.35 1.37
N GLY A 83 0.43 15.96 2.50
CA GLY A 83 -0.10 14.90 3.38
C GLY A 83 0.21 13.47 2.94
N ILE A 84 1.08 13.31 1.94
CA ILE A 84 1.67 12.03 1.56
C ILE A 84 2.48 11.49 2.75
N ARG A 85 2.34 10.19 3.03
CA ARG A 85 3.00 9.51 4.15
C ARG A 85 4.10 8.56 3.70
N GLY A 86 3.96 8.00 2.51
CA GLY A 86 4.89 7.07 1.89
C GLY A 86 4.81 7.17 0.38
N GLU A 87 5.88 6.73 -0.28
CA GLU A 87 5.93 6.53 -1.72
C GLU A 87 6.96 5.45 -2.06
N SER A 88 6.53 4.43 -2.80
CA SER A 88 7.39 3.42 -3.40
C SER A 88 7.92 3.90 -4.75
N ARG A 89 9.25 3.91 -4.93
CA ARG A 89 9.93 4.30 -6.18
C ARG A 89 10.93 3.23 -6.61
N GLU A 90 11.38 3.27 -7.87
CA GLU A 90 12.33 2.30 -8.45
C GLU A 90 13.61 2.11 -7.59
N ASN A 91 14.07 3.17 -6.92
CA ASN A 91 15.28 3.18 -6.13
C ASN A 91 15.06 2.94 -4.62
N GLY A 92 13.82 2.86 -4.14
CA GLY A 92 13.54 2.54 -2.75
C GLY A 92 12.17 3.00 -2.25
N THR A 93 11.95 2.76 -0.97
CA THR A 93 10.75 3.13 -0.23
C THR A 93 11.01 4.41 0.56
N TYR A 94 10.20 5.44 0.34
CA TYR A 94 10.35 6.75 0.97
C TYR A 94 9.20 7.01 1.93
N ILE A 95 9.51 7.30 3.18
CA ILE A 95 8.53 7.50 4.25
C ILE A 95 8.65 8.91 4.83
N ASP A 96 7.52 9.55 5.12
CA ASP A 96 7.52 10.84 5.80
C ASP A 96 8.13 10.67 7.20
N PRO A 97 9.15 11.46 7.58
CA PRO A 97 9.84 11.30 8.85
C PRO A 97 8.88 11.42 10.05
N ARG A 98 7.76 12.15 9.94
CA ARG A 98 6.77 12.29 11.03
C ARG A 98 6.05 10.99 11.37
N GLU A 99 6.04 10.02 10.47
CA GLU A 99 5.46 8.69 10.74
C GLU A 99 6.20 8.00 11.89
N ALA A 100 7.50 8.29 12.09
CA ALA A 100 8.30 7.75 13.18
C ALA A 100 7.85 8.18 14.58
N LEU A 101 6.91 9.11 14.71
CA LEU A 101 6.27 9.46 15.99
C LEU A 101 5.23 8.42 16.45
N ASN A 102 4.79 7.51 15.57
CA ASN A 102 3.80 6.49 15.88
C ASN A 102 4.22 5.14 15.30
N LEU A 103 4.63 4.20 16.18
CA LEU A 103 5.15 2.89 15.76
C LEU A 103 4.18 2.12 14.85
N SER A 104 2.92 1.95 15.24
CA SER A 104 1.95 1.18 14.44
C SER A 104 1.76 1.79 13.06
N ARG A 105 1.73 3.12 12.98
CA ARG A 105 1.59 3.82 11.71
C ARG A 105 2.85 3.70 10.85
N LEU A 106 4.02 3.88 11.45
CA LEU A 106 5.30 3.69 10.75
C LEU A 106 5.42 2.28 10.17
N ILE A 107 5.09 1.25 10.95
CA ILE A 107 5.08 -0.15 10.49
C ILE A 107 4.13 -0.30 9.31
N HIS A 108 2.90 0.21 9.42
CA HIS A 108 1.94 0.16 8.33
C HIS A 108 2.48 0.80 7.06
N THR A 109 2.94 2.05 7.15
CA THR A 109 3.39 2.82 6.01
C THR A 109 4.59 2.14 5.35
N ILE A 110 5.57 1.67 6.12
CA ILE A 110 6.69 0.90 5.55
C ILE A 110 6.18 -0.37 4.86
N LEU A 111 5.35 -1.17 5.53
CA LEU A 111 4.82 -2.42 4.98
C LEU A 111 4.04 -2.18 3.68
N HIS A 112 3.18 -1.18 3.66
CA HIS A 112 2.40 -0.78 2.49
C HIS A 112 3.33 -0.44 1.32
N GLU A 113 4.28 0.48 1.51
CA GLU A 113 5.17 0.91 0.43
C GLU A 113 6.13 -0.19 -0.07
N VAL A 114 6.65 -1.06 0.81
CA VAL A 114 7.48 -2.19 0.37
C VAL A 114 6.66 -3.26 -0.36
N SER A 115 5.36 -3.36 -0.05
CA SER A 115 4.43 -4.32 -0.66
C SER A 115 3.97 -3.89 -2.05
N HIS A 116 4.14 -2.63 -2.44
CA HIS A 116 4.00 -2.23 -3.84
C HIS A 116 5.11 -2.81 -4.75
N GLN A 117 6.17 -3.40 -4.17
CA GLN A 117 7.25 -4.12 -4.85
C GLN A 117 7.84 -3.39 -6.06
N ASP A 118 8.49 -2.25 -5.82
CA ASP A 118 9.05 -1.36 -6.85
C ASP A 118 7.99 -0.86 -7.86
N GLY A 119 6.72 -0.73 -7.42
CA GLY A 119 5.60 -0.23 -8.24
C GLY A 119 4.92 -1.28 -9.12
N ARG A 120 5.22 -2.57 -8.94
CA ARG A 120 4.59 -3.66 -9.72
C ARG A 120 3.12 -3.86 -9.37
N LEU A 121 2.75 -3.78 -8.10
CA LEU A 121 1.38 -3.95 -7.65
C LEU A 121 0.71 -2.58 -7.52
N ALA A 122 -0.21 -2.27 -8.44
CA ALA A 122 -0.89 -0.96 -8.45
C ALA A 122 -2.14 -0.92 -7.55
N SER A 123 -2.54 -2.05 -6.97
CA SER A 123 -3.76 -2.12 -6.15
C SER A 123 -3.53 -1.65 -4.72
N GLU A 124 -3.86 -0.38 -4.49
CA GLU A 124 -3.96 0.24 -3.16
C GLU A 124 -4.77 -0.59 -2.13
N PRO A 125 -6.04 -0.98 -2.39
CA PRO A 125 -6.82 -1.68 -1.38
C PRO A 125 -6.27 -3.09 -1.05
N VAL A 126 -5.68 -3.78 -2.03
CA VAL A 126 -5.07 -5.11 -1.82
C VAL A 126 -3.83 -4.97 -0.94
N VAL A 127 -2.96 -4.00 -1.24
CA VAL A 127 -1.73 -3.74 -0.49
C VAL A 127 -2.02 -3.26 0.93
N ASP A 128 -2.97 -2.35 1.11
CA ASP A 128 -3.35 -1.81 2.42
C ASP A 128 -3.98 -2.89 3.32
N ALA A 129 -4.89 -3.69 2.77
CA ALA A 129 -5.49 -4.80 3.51
C ALA A 129 -4.45 -5.84 3.92
N TYR A 130 -3.48 -6.14 3.06
CA TYR A 130 -2.35 -7.01 3.36
C TYR A 130 -1.48 -6.46 4.49
N ALA A 131 -1.05 -5.20 4.38
CA ALA A 131 -0.20 -4.54 5.38
C ALA A 131 -0.88 -4.52 6.75
N ARG A 132 -2.19 -4.22 6.80
CA ARG A 132 -2.99 -4.29 8.03
C ARG A 132 -3.08 -5.70 8.59
N ALA A 133 -3.36 -6.69 7.75
CA ALA A 133 -3.51 -8.07 8.17
C ALA A 133 -2.20 -8.62 8.77
N LYS A 134 -1.06 -8.42 8.11
CA LYS A 134 0.24 -8.88 8.61
C LYS A 134 0.67 -8.17 9.89
N ALA A 135 0.47 -6.86 9.99
CA ALA A 135 0.81 -6.14 11.22
C ALA A 135 -0.08 -6.57 12.40
N ALA A 136 -1.35 -6.87 12.15
CA ALA A 136 -2.26 -7.38 13.18
C ALA A 136 -1.81 -8.76 13.73
N VAL A 137 -1.17 -9.61 12.91
CA VAL A 137 -0.57 -10.88 13.37
C VAL A 137 0.49 -10.64 14.44
N LEU A 138 1.25 -9.55 14.33
CA LEU A 138 2.24 -9.14 15.34
C LEU A 138 1.63 -8.29 16.48
N GLY A 139 0.31 -8.13 16.53
CA GLY A 139 -0.39 -7.37 17.57
C GLY A 139 -0.40 -5.85 17.35
N TYR A 140 0.02 -5.37 16.19
CA TYR A 140 -0.05 -3.94 15.86
C TYR A 140 -1.45 -3.60 15.32
N ASN A 141 -2.16 -2.74 16.04
CA ASN A 141 -3.44 -2.22 15.57
C ASN A 141 -3.22 -0.97 14.72
N ILE A 142 -3.51 -1.08 13.43
CA ILE A 142 -3.37 0.01 12.47
C ILE A 142 -4.75 0.63 12.26
N ALA A 143 -4.99 1.72 12.97
CA ALA A 143 -6.08 2.65 12.67
C ALA A 143 -5.45 3.93 12.10
N GLY A 144 -5.92 4.37 10.95
CA GLY A 144 -5.42 5.57 10.30
C GLY A 144 -6.54 6.29 9.58
N ASP A 145 -6.51 7.61 9.65
CA ASP A 145 -7.34 8.45 8.79
C ASP A 145 -6.81 8.30 7.36
N VAL A 146 -7.67 7.77 6.49
CA VAL A 146 -7.52 7.70 5.04
C VAL A 146 -8.57 8.62 4.42
N SER A 147 -8.40 9.02 3.16
CA SER A 147 -9.44 9.80 2.46
C SER A 147 -10.75 8.99 2.38
N GLU A 148 -11.89 9.68 2.26
CA GLU A 148 -13.20 9.00 2.16
C GLU A 148 -13.29 8.10 0.91
N GLU A 149 -12.67 8.53 -0.20
CA GLU A 149 -12.60 7.76 -1.44
C GLU A 149 -11.78 6.48 -1.26
N TYR A 150 -10.56 6.60 -0.73
CA TYR A 150 -9.71 5.44 -0.43
C TYR A 150 -10.37 4.47 0.55
N LYS A 151 -11.08 5.02 1.54
CA LYS A 151 -11.86 4.22 2.48
C LYS A 151 -12.93 3.40 1.77
N ALA A 152 -13.66 3.99 0.83
CA ALA A 152 -14.71 3.30 0.10
C ALA A 152 -14.17 2.14 -0.76
N ASP A 153 -13.00 2.31 -1.37
CA ASP A 153 -12.34 1.25 -2.14
C ASP A 153 -11.85 0.11 -1.22
N LEU A 154 -11.23 0.45 -0.09
CA LEU A 154 -10.80 -0.53 0.90
C LEU A 154 -11.99 -1.29 1.53
N ASP A 155 -13.07 -0.59 1.88
CA ASP A 155 -14.30 -1.20 2.40
C ASP A 155 -14.94 -2.12 1.36
N SER A 156 -14.93 -1.73 0.08
CA SER A 156 -15.41 -2.56 -1.03
C SER A 156 -14.56 -3.82 -1.22
N TYR A 157 -13.24 -3.71 -1.05
CA TYR A 157 -12.36 -4.87 -1.11
C TYR A 157 -12.58 -5.82 0.07
N TYR A 158 -12.78 -5.30 1.29
CA TYR A 158 -13.13 -6.14 2.44
C TYR A 158 -14.49 -6.83 2.27
N GLU A 159 -15.48 -6.16 1.70
CA GLU A 159 -16.76 -6.79 1.34
C GLU A 159 -16.55 -7.92 0.33
N TRP A 160 -15.69 -7.72 -0.68
CA TRP A 160 -15.35 -8.78 -1.63
C TRP A 160 -14.69 -9.96 -0.92
N LEU A 161 -13.67 -9.73 -0.08
CA LEU A 161 -12.97 -10.76 0.70
C LEU A 161 -13.94 -11.58 1.55
N GLU A 162 -14.88 -10.95 2.24
CA GLU A 162 -15.87 -11.63 3.06
C GLU A 162 -16.72 -12.62 2.25
N ASN A 163 -16.99 -12.30 0.99
CA ASN A 163 -17.79 -13.14 0.10
C ASN A 163 -16.97 -14.26 -0.58
N VAL A 164 -15.66 -14.06 -0.79
CA VAL A 164 -14.82 -15.02 -1.54
C VAL A 164 -13.90 -15.87 -0.66
N LYS A 165 -13.70 -15.51 0.61
CA LYS A 165 -12.90 -16.28 1.57
C LYS A 165 -13.47 -17.67 1.81
N ASP A 166 -12.62 -18.58 2.27
CA ASP A 166 -13.10 -19.91 2.66
C ASP A 166 -13.94 -19.83 3.96
N PRO A 167 -14.89 -20.77 4.20
CA PRO A 167 -15.82 -20.68 5.32
C PRO A 167 -15.17 -20.56 6.71
N ASN A 168 -13.98 -21.15 6.88
CA ASN A 168 -13.23 -21.15 8.13
C ASN A 168 -12.06 -20.15 8.15
N GLU A 169 -11.91 -19.35 7.08
CA GLU A 169 -10.86 -18.36 6.93
C GLU A 169 -11.33 -17.00 7.48
N SER A 170 -10.43 -16.28 8.16
CA SER A 170 -10.70 -14.89 8.56
C SER A 170 -10.50 -13.94 7.39
N VAL A 171 -11.06 -12.73 7.45
CA VAL A 171 -10.82 -11.71 6.40
C VAL A 171 -9.35 -11.34 6.32
N GLN A 172 -8.64 -11.34 7.46
CA GLN A 172 -7.20 -11.07 7.52
C GLN A 172 -6.40 -12.15 6.79
N ASP A 173 -6.72 -13.43 7.02
CA ASP A 173 -6.07 -14.54 6.32
C ASP A 173 -6.36 -14.49 4.82
N ALA A 174 -7.60 -14.17 4.44
CA ALA A 174 -7.99 -13.99 3.05
C ALA A 174 -7.23 -12.83 2.38
N ALA A 175 -7.10 -11.68 3.05
CA ALA A 175 -6.34 -10.54 2.55
C ALA A 175 -4.88 -10.91 2.28
N ILE A 176 -4.27 -11.68 3.18
CA ILE A 176 -2.90 -12.21 3.00
C ILE A 176 -2.83 -13.13 1.78
N ARG A 177 -3.73 -14.12 1.70
CA ARG A 177 -3.75 -15.09 0.61
C ARG A 177 -3.96 -14.43 -0.75
N PHE A 178 -4.88 -13.49 -0.87
CA PHE A 178 -5.16 -12.81 -2.15
C PHE A 178 -4.04 -11.85 -2.56
N TYR A 179 -3.39 -11.18 -1.61
CA TYR A 179 -2.17 -10.44 -1.91
C TYR A 179 -1.07 -11.37 -2.44
N GLU A 180 -0.81 -12.51 -1.77
CA GLU A 180 0.20 -13.48 -2.21
C GLU A 180 -0.12 -14.08 -3.60
N MET A 181 -1.41 -14.33 -3.89
CA MET A 181 -1.84 -14.72 -5.22
C MET A 181 -1.60 -13.61 -6.26
N TYR A 182 -1.85 -12.35 -5.90
CA TYR A 182 -1.68 -11.21 -6.81
C TYR A 182 -0.20 -10.94 -7.11
N ASP A 183 0.63 -11.01 -6.07
CA ASP A 183 2.09 -10.93 -6.14
C ASP A 183 2.71 -12.02 -7.02
N LEU A 184 2.25 -13.26 -6.85
CA LEU A 184 2.70 -14.41 -7.66
C LEU A 184 2.06 -14.48 -9.05
N GLU A 185 1.34 -13.43 -9.47
CA GLU A 185 0.62 -13.35 -10.74
C GLU A 185 -0.36 -14.53 -10.97
N ASN A 186 -0.86 -15.15 -9.90
CA ASN A 186 -1.84 -16.23 -9.94
C ASN A 186 -3.26 -15.68 -10.13
N TYR A 187 -3.46 -14.98 -11.24
CA TYR A 187 -4.72 -14.28 -11.55
C TYR A 187 -5.89 -15.24 -11.80
N GLU A 188 -5.61 -16.44 -12.32
CA GLU A 188 -6.62 -17.48 -12.49
C GLU A 188 -7.26 -17.84 -11.14
N GLY A 189 -6.46 -18.05 -10.09
CA GLY A 189 -6.98 -18.34 -8.76
C GLY A 189 -7.78 -17.19 -8.12
N ILE A 190 -7.36 -15.93 -8.35
CA ILE A 190 -8.11 -14.75 -7.91
C ILE A 190 -9.49 -14.73 -8.58
N PHE A 191 -9.51 -14.99 -9.88
CA PHE A 191 -10.73 -14.98 -10.65
C PHE A 191 -11.67 -16.14 -10.29
N GLU A 192 -11.16 -17.36 -10.17
CA GLU A 192 -11.95 -18.51 -9.73
C GLU A 192 -12.67 -18.22 -8.41
N ALA A 193 -12.00 -17.52 -7.48
CA ALA A 193 -12.62 -17.10 -6.24
C ALA A 193 -13.76 -16.09 -6.46
N HIS A 194 -13.59 -15.13 -7.37
CA HIS A 194 -14.64 -14.19 -7.78
C HIS A 194 -15.81 -14.89 -8.52
N GLU A 195 -15.55 -15.90 -9.36
CA GLU A 195 -16.61 -16.62 -10.07
C GLU A 195 -17.59 -17.33 -9.13
N ARG A 196 -17.10 -17.82 -7.97
CA ARG A 196 -17.94 -18.51 -6.98
C ARG A 196 -19.10 -17.64 -6.51
N ILE A 197 -18.87 -16.32 -6.43
CA ILE A 197 -19.90 -15.36 -6.03
C ILE A 197 -20.68 -14.83 -7.25
N TYR A 198 -19.99 -14.60 -8.37
CA TYR A 198 -20.56 -14.01 -9.59
C TYR A 198 -21.65 -14.88 -10.25
N LYS A 199 -21.47 -16.22 -10.30
CA LYS A 199 -22.36 -17.15 -11.02
C LYS A 199 -23.79 -17.23 -10.48
N ASN A 200 -24.01 -16.76 -9.25
CA ASN A 200 -25.31 -16.82 -8.58
C ASN A 200 -26.06 -15.47 -8.57
N MET A 201 -25.49 -14.45 -9.21
CA MET A 201 -26.04 -13.10 -9.28
C MET A 201 -26.88 -12.91 -10.55
N ASP A 202 -27.84 -11.97 -10.51
CA ASP A 202 -28.50 -11.49 -11.73
C ASP A 202 -27.56 -10.58 -12.55
N ALA A 203 -27.93 -10.29 -13.80
CA ALA A 203 -27.06 -9.54 -14.71
C ALA A 203 -26.67 -8.13 -14.18
N ALA A 204 -27.57 -7.44 -13.50
CA ALA A 204 -27.27 -6.11 -12.96
C ALA A 204 -26.32 -6.19 -11.75
N ALA A 205 -26.49 -7.21 -10.91
CA ALA A 205 -25.59 -7.49 -9.80
C ALA A 205 -24.22 -7.98 -10.27
N GLN A 206 -24.16 -8.72 -11.38
CA GLN A 206 -22.92 -9.14 -12.03
C GLN A 206 -22.09 -7.94 -12.51
N ASP A 207 -22.70 -6.98 -13.19
CA ASP A 207 -22.01 -5.76 -13.66
C ASP A 207 -21.43 -4.97 -12.48
N ALA A 208 -22.21 -4.78 -11.41
CA ALA A 208 -21.76 -4.07 -10.21
C ALA A 208 -20.65 -4.81 -9.45
N ALA A 209 -20.73 -6.14 -9.35
CA ALA A 209 -19.70 -6.96 -8.72
C ALA A 209 -18.39 -6.93 -9.52
N PHE A 210 -18.49 -6.88 -10.84
CA PHE A 210 -17.35 -6.77 -11.73
C PHE A 210 -16.67 -5.40 -11.63
N GLU A 211 -17.44 -4.30 -11.57
CA GLU A 211 -16.87 -2.96 -11.36
C GLU A 211 -16.08 -2.87 -10.05
N LYS A 212 -16.63 -3.41 -8.95
CA LYS A 212 -15.91 -3.49 -7.67
C LYS A 212 -14.64 -4.33 -7.76
N PHE A 213 -14.70 -5.46 -8.45
CA PHE A 213 -13.54 -6.34 -8.65
C PHE A 213 -12.42 -5.63 -9.44
N GLN A 214 -12.77 -4.92 -10.52
CA GLN A 214 -11.78 -4.17 -11.31
C GLN A 214 -11.14 -3.03 -10.54
N LYS A 215 -11.85 -2.37 -9.61
CA LYS A 215 -11.24 -1.38 -8.71
C LYS A 215 -10.21 -2.00 -7.78
N ALA A 216 -10.49 -3.19 -7.25
CA ALA A 216 -9.55 -3.93 -6.40
C ALA A 216 -8.40 -4.56 -7.19
N PHE A 217 -8.58 -4.88 -8.47
CA PHE A 217 -7.56 -5.50 -9.31
C PHE A 217 -7.49 -4.79 -10.68
N PRO A 218 -6.98 -3.54 -10.72
CA PRO A 218 -7.01 -2.71 -11.91
C PRO A 218 -6.14 -3.24 -13.06
N ASP A 219 -5.17 -4.11 -12.75
CA ASP A 219 -4.30 -4.73 -13.75
C ASP A 219 -4.95 -5.96 -14.44
N LEU A 220 -6.15 -6.38 -13.99
CA LEU A 220 -6.87 -7.53 -14.53
C LEU A 220 -8.01 -7.09 -15.46
N ASP A 221 -7.88 -7.40 -16.76
CA ASP A 221 -8.97 -7.18 -17.73
C ASP A 221 -9.66 -8.48 -18.13
N TRP A 222 -10.99 -8.44 -18.19
CA TRP A 222 -11.80 -9.53 -18.71
C TRP A 222 -11.89 -9.40 -20.22
N LYS A 223 -11.26 -10.31 -20.96
CA LYS A 223 -11.62 -10.47 -22.37
C LYS A 223 -12.84 -11.36 -22.43
N GLY A 224 -13.85 -10.95 -23.21
CA GLY A 224 -15.10 -11.68 -23.43
C GLY A 224 -14.97 -13.11 -23.98
N ASP A 225 -13.75 -13.64 -24.07
CA ASP A 225 -13.40 -15.03 -24.36
C ASP A 225 -13.41 -15.94 -23.12
N GLY A 226 -13.72 -15.39 -21.94
CA GLY A 226 -13.77 -16.14 -20.68
C GLY A 226 -12.40 -16.33 -20.04
N ARG A 227 -11.41 -15.50 -20.39
CA ARG A 227 -10.07 -15.49 -19.79
C ARG A 227 -9.66 -14.07 -19.43
N PHE A 228 -8.87 -13.96 -18.36
CA PHE A 228 -8.22 -12.71 -18.00
C PHE A 228 -6.92 -12.55 -18.76
N HIS A 229 -6.66 -11.30 -19.12
CA HIS A 229 -5.39 -10.87 -19.65
C HIS A 229 -4.91 -9.76 -18.73
N LEU A 230 -3.59 -9.69 -18.52
CA LEU A 230 -3.00 -8.47 -18.00
C LEU A 230 -3.42 -7.32 -18.92
N VAL A 231 -3.86 -6.20 -18.32
CA VAL A 231 -4.01 -4.97 -19.09
C VAL A 231 -2.64 -4.69 -19.71
N ASP A 232 -2.57 -4.56 -21.04
CA ASP A 232 -1.34 -4.10 -21.71
C ASP A 232 -1.04 -2.69 -21.16
N LYS A 233 -0.14 -2.59 -20.17
CA LYS A 233 0.41 -1.30 -19.76
C LYS A 233 1.20 -0.79 -20.95
N ALA A 234 0.72 0.28 -21.58
CA ALA A 234 1.44 0.94 -22.65
C ALA A 234 2.85 1.28 -22.14
N ALA A 235 3.86 0.67 -22.77
CA ALA A 235 5.27 0.86 -22.46
C ALA A 235 5.75 2.29 -22.73
#